data_AF-A0A183B2K0-F1
#
_entry.id   AF-A0A183B2K0-F1
#
_cell.length_a   1.000
_cell.length_b   1.000
_cell.length_c   1.000
_cell.angle_alpha   90.00
_cell.angle_beta   90.00
_cell.angle_gamma   90.00
#
_symmetry.space_group_name_H-M   'P 1'
#
loop_
_entity.id
_entity.type
_entity.pdbx_description
1 polymer ?
#
loop_
_entity_poly.entity_id
_entity_poly.type
_entity_poly.pdbx_seq_one_letter_code
_entity_poly.pdbx_strand_id
1 'polypeptide(L)'
;MLTYIDRFTRWPVVGRWYSASSEATAQAFVEGWIASFGCPAVVTADRISHFQGAFTQLLEHPGVFRDQITAYYLETNGRVKGFHRQLKSALAAQANPEWKNSLPLVPLGCRLAFKVDLQSTPAELNFVRPLRLPGEMVALAPPTDFNYGDYVARLVHHMR
;
A
#
# COMPACT_ATOMS: atom_id res chain seq x y z
N MET A 1 6.52 0.95 8.24
CA MET A 1 5.45 0.55 7.30
C MET A 1 5.99 -0.55 6.40
N LEU A 2 5.15 -1.51 6.04
CA LEU A 2 5.48 -2.57 5.11
C LEU A 2 4.73 -2.29 3.79
N THR A 3 5.42 -2.40 2.66
CA THR A 3 4.86 -2.02 1.36
C THR A 3 4.87 -3.20 0.41
N TYR A 4 3.73 -3.45 -0.22
CA TYR A 4 3.54 -4.48 -1.24
C TYR A 4 3.12 -3.83 -2.55
N ILE A 5 3.52 -4.43 -3.67
CA ILE A 5 3.12 -3.96 -5.00
C ILE A 5 2.76 -5.16 -5.84
N ASP A 6 1.57 -5.10 -6.43
CA ASP A 6 1.22 -6.03 -7.50
C ASP A 6 2.07 -5.75 -8.74
N ARG A 7 2.74 -6.77 -9.27
CA ARG A 7 3.61 -6.62 -10.43
C ARG A 7 2.86 -6.43 -11.74
N PHE A 8 1.59 -6.81 -11.82
CA PHE A 8 0.82 -6.62 -13.04
C PHE A 8 0.21 -5.22 -13.09
N THR A 9 -0.73 -4.95 -12.19
CA THR A 9 -1.49 -3.69 -12.09
C THR A 9 -0.68 -2.52 -11.54
N ARG A 10 0.51 -2.78 -10.98
CA ARG A 10 1.29 -1.79 -10.20
C ARG A 10 0.52 -1.25 -8.98
N TRP A 11 -0.44 -2.01 -8.46
CA TRP A 11 -1.26 -1.63 -7.33
C TRP A 11 -0.45 -1.63 -6.02
N PRO A 12 -0.27 -0.47 -5.36
CA PRO A 12 0.44 -0.40 -4.10
C PRO A 12 -0.48 -0.67 -2.90
N VAL A 13 0.06 -1.40 -1.94
CA VAL A 13 -0.55 -1.62 -0.62
C VAL A 13 0.46 -1.22 0.45
N VAL A 14 -0.01 -0.46 1.44
CA VAL A 14 0.77 -0.06 2.59
C VAL A 14 0.16 -0.71 3.83
N GLY A 15 0.83 -1.75 4.33
CA GLY A 15 0.46 -2.46 5.54
C GLY A 15 0.96 -1.76 6.79
N ARG A 16 0.16 -1.85 7.86
CA ARG A 16 0.63 -1.51 9.21
C ARG A 16 1.67 -2.54 9.64
N TRP A 17 2.77 -2.06 10.20
CA TRP A 17 3.89 -2.89 10.60
C TRP A 17 4.45 -2.37 11.91
N TYR A 18 4.20 -3.12 12.98
CA TYR A 18 4.45 -2.68 14.36
C TYR A 18 5.82 -3.12 14.89
N SER A 19 6.37 -4.21 14.36
CA SER A 19 7.65 -4.77 14.77
C SER A 19 8.37 -5.38 13.57
N ALA A 20 9.70 -5.27 13.54
CA ALA A 20 10.54 -5.85 12.50
C ALA A 20 10.88 -7.33 12.78
N SER A 21 9.91 -8.10 13.31
CA SER A 21 10.03 -9.54 13.47
C SER A 21 9.46 -10.29 12.27
N SER A 22 9.88 -11.54 12.10
CA SER A 22 9.35 -12.41 11.04
C SER A 22 7.85 -12.67 11.19
N GLU A 23 7.41 -12.96 12.41
CA GLU A 23 6.01 -13.21 12.74
C GLU A 23 5.13 -11.99 12.46
N ALA A 24 5.57 -10.79 12.89
CA ALA A 24 4.84 -9.56 12.63
C ALA A 24 4.76 -9.24 11.13
N THR A 25 5.78 -9.65 10.36
CA THR A 25 5.80 -9.49 8.90
C THR A 25 4.84 -10.46 8.22
N ALA A 26 4.78 -11.72 8.67
CA ALA A 26 3.80 -12.70 8.19
C ALA A 26 2.36 -12.27 8.49
N GLN A 27 2.09 -11.82 9.72
CA GLN A 27 0.78 -11.29 10.10
C GLN A 27 0.40 -10.07 9.25
N ALA A 28 1.29 -9.09 9.11
CA ALA A 28 1.04 -7.91 8.29
C ALA A 28 0.83 -8.24 6.81
N PHE A 29 1.42 -9.33 6.30
CA PHE A 29 1.22 -9.81 4.94
C PHE A 29 -0.16 -10.45 4.76
N VAL A 30 -0.60 -11.25 5.73
CA VAL A 30 -1.95 -11.82 5.72
C VAL A 30 -3.01 -10.73 5.78
N GLU A 31 -2.90 -9.81 6.74
CA GLU A 31 -3.85 -8.71 6.93
C GLU A 31 -3.84 -7.71 5.76
N GLY A 32 -2.65 -7.36 5.28
CA GLY A 32 -2.49 -6.32 4.26
C GLY A 32 -2.76 -6.82 2.84
N TRP A 33 -2.38 -8.06 2.52
CA TRP A 33 -2.45 -8.59 1.16
C TRP A 33 -3.45 -9.74 1.04
N ILE A 34 -3.23 -10.85 1.73
CA ILE A 34 -3.98 -12.09 1.51
C ILE A 34 -5.48 -11.87 1.78
N ALA A 35 -5.82 -11.14 2.84
CA ALA A 35 -7.21 -10.84 3.17
C ALA A 35 -7.94 -9.99 2.12
N SER A 36 -7.21 -9.24 1.28
CA SER A 36 -7.79 -8.34 0.26
C SER A 36 -7.73 -8.92 -1.15
N PHE A 37 -6.66 -9.64 -1.50
CA PHE A 37 -6.37 -10.09 -2.87
C PHE A 37 -6.25 -11.61 -3.01
N GLY A 38 -6.25 -12.35 -1.90
CA GLY A 38 -5.95 -13.78 -1.88
C GLY A 38 -4.45 -14.09 -1.95
N CYS A 39 -4.12 -15.37 -2.11
CA CYS A 39 -2.74 -15.85 -2.15
C CYS A 39 -2.10 -15.58 -3.52
N PRO A 40 -1.03 -14.77 -3.61
CA PRO A 40 -0.30 -14.60 -4.87
C PRO A 40 0.38 -15.91 -5.30
N ALA A 41 0.63 -16.06 -6.60
CA ALA A 41 1.37 -17.22 -7.10
C ALA A 41 2.87 -17.16 -6.75
N VAL A 42 3.46 -15.97 -6.84
CA VAL A 42 4.88 -15.69 -6.63
C VAL A 42 5.02 -14.51 -5.67
N VAL A 43 5.85 -14.64 -4.63
CA VAL A 43 6.25 -13.53 -3.76
C VAL A 43 7.74 -13.25 -3.93
N THR A 44 8.09 -11.98 -4.14
CA THR A 44 9.48 -11.53 -4.13
C THR A 44 9.70 -10.61 -2.93
N ALA A 45 10.63 -10.97 -2.06
CA ALA A 45 10.99 -10.21 -0.87
C ALA A 45 12.52 -10.07 -0.75
N ASP A 46 12.98 -9.07 0.00
CA ASP A 46 14.41 -8.91 0.30
C ASP A 46 14.89 -10.04 1.22
N ARG A 47 16.18 -10.42 1.12
CA ARG A 47 16.83 -11.42 2.01
C ARG A 47 17.20 -10.82 3.37
N ILE A 48 16.28 -10.10 3.99
CA ILE A 48 16.46 -9.48 5.32
C ILE A 48 15.73 -10.29 6.38
N SER A 49 16.22 -10.22 7.62
CA SER A 49 15.85 -11.13 8.71
C SER A 49 14.35 -11.27 8.95
N HIS A 50 13.58 -10.21 8.79
CA HIS A 50 12.12 -10.23 8.99
C HIS A 50 11.31 -10.85 7.84
N PHE A 51 11.94 -11.12 6.69
CA PHE A 51 11.36 -11.96 5.64
C PHE A 51 11.91 -13.39 5.69
N GLN A 52 12.64 -13.77 6.75
CA GLN A 52 13.16 -15.12 6.98
C GLN A 52 12.48 -15.75 8.19
N GLY A 53 12.42 -17.09 8.30
CA GLY A 53 11.79 -17.77 9.44
C GLY A 53 10.28 -17.94 9.24
N ALA A 54 9.45 -17.46 10.16
CA ALA A 54 7.98 -17.59 10.11
C ALA A 54 7.36 -17.11 8.79
N PHE A 55 7.86 -16.01 8.22
CA PHE A 55 7.43 -15.52 6.91
C PHE A 55 7.74 -16.53 5.78
N THR A 56 8.96 -17.07 5.75
CA THR A 56 9.34 -18.08 4.75
C THR A 56 8.53 -19.37 4.93
N GLN A 57 8.32 -19.80 6.17
CA GLN A 57 7.50 -20.97 6.49
C GLN A 57 6.05 -20.82 6.03
N LEU A 58 5.46 -19.62 6.17
CA LEU A 58 4.14 -19.30 5.63
C LEU A 58 4.13 -19.45 4.10
N LEU A 59 5.16 -18.95 3.42
CA LEU A 59 5.25 -18.99 1.97
C LEU A 59 5.54 -20.39 1.41
N GLU A 60 6.27 -21.20 2.15
CA GLU A 60 6.61 -22.58 1.78
C GLU A 60 5.50 -23.57 2.17
N HIS A 61 4.44 -23.11 2.83
CA HIS A 61 3.35 -23.97 3.24
C HIS A 61 2.68 -24.61 2.01
N PRO A 62 2.58 -25.96 1.97
CA PRO A 62 1.92 -26.66 0.87
C PRO A 62 0.52 -26.13 0.59
N GLY A 63 0.22 -25.86 -0.68
CA GLY A 63 -1.09 -25.39 -1.13
C GLY A 63 -1.35 -23.89 -1.03
N VAL A 64 -0.45 -23.10 -0.43
CA VAL A 64 -0.65 -21.65 -0.28
C VAL A 64 0.02 -20.86 -1.41
N PHE A 65 1.26 -21.22 -1.78
CA PHE A 65 2.00 -20.54 -2.86
C PHE A 65 2.61 -21.59 -3.80
N ARG A 66 2.39 -21.42 -5.11
CA ARG A 66 2.76 -22.43 -6.12
C ARG A 66 4.20 -22.27 -6.61
N ASP A 67 4.73 -21.04 -6.58
CA ASP A 67 6.06 -20.69 -7.08
C ASP A 67 6.91 -20.02 -5.99
N GLN A 68 8.14 -20.51 -5.84
CA GLN A 68 9.06 -20.19 -4.76
C GLN A 68 9.54 -18.73 -4.75
N ILE A 69 9.89 -18.26 -3.56
CA ILE A 69 10.57 -17.00 -3.27
C ILE A 69 11.81 -16.88 -4.16
N THR A 70 11.76 -16.07 -5.21
CA THR A 70 12.99 -15.75 -5.95
C THR A 70 13.88 -14.86 -5.11
N ALA A 71 15.07 -15.36 -4.81
CA ALA A 71 16.15 -14.63 -4.21
C ALA A 71 16.58 -13.43 -5.06
N TYR A 72 16.73 -12.28 -4.39
CA TYR A 72 17.48 -11.07 -4.75
C TYR A 72 17.90 -10.93 -6.23
N TYR A 73 17.16 -10.12 -6.97
CA TYR A 73 17.70 -9.39 -8.13
C TYR A 73 17.48 -7.90 -7.85
N LEU A 74 18.51 -7.07 -8.00
CA LEU A 74 18.43 -5.64 -7.64
C LEU A 74 17.30 -4.93 -8.42
N GLU A 75 17.03 -5.40 -9.63
CA GLU A 75 16.01 -4.89 -10.52
C GLU A 75 14.58 -5.28 -10.10
N THR A 76 14.39 -6.46 -9.47
CA THR A 76 13.06 -6.96 -9.16
C THR A 76 12.36 -6.17 -8.06
N ASN A 77 13.11 -5.62 -7.10
CA ASN A 77 12.57 -4.76 -6.04
C ASN A 77 12.66 -3.25 -6.36
N GLY A 78 13.18 -2.87 -7.53
CA GLY A 78 13.28 -1.47 -7.95
C GLY A 78 11.93 -0.74 -7.90
N ARG A 79 10.84 -1.45 -8.21
CA ARG A 79 9.47 -0.90 -8.17
C ARG A 79 9.00 -0.60 -6.75
N VAL A 80 9.19 -1.54 -5.81
CA VAL A 80 8.82 -1.34 -4.40
C VAL A 80 9.65 -0.22 -3.79
N LYS A 81 10.97 -0.18 -4.06
CA LYS A 81 11.86 0.88 -3.58
C LYS A 81 11.48 2.25 -4.16
N GLY A 82 11.19 2.31 -5.46
CA GLY A 82 10.74 3.53 -6.15
C GLY A 82 9.43 4.06 -5.58
N PHE A 83 8.44 3.19 -5.40
CA PHE A 83 7.18 3.55 -4.76
C PHE A 83 7.38 3.98 -3.30
N HIS A 84 8.21 3.28 -2.53
CA HIS A 84 8.48 3.63 -1.15
C HIS A 84 9.11 5.03 -1.04
N ARG A 85 9.98 5.41 -1.98
CA ARG A 85 10.51 6.77 -2.09
C ARG A 85 9.43 7.78 -2.44
N GLN A 86 8.59 7.49 -3.45
CA GLN A 86 7.45 8.34 -3.81
C GLN A 86 6.50 8.56 -2.63
N LEU A 87 6.18 7.48 -1.89
CA LEU A 87 5.31 7.50 -0.72
C LEU A 87 5.91 8.37 0.39
N LYS A 88 7.21 8.25 0.67
CA LYS A 88 7.90 9.12 1.63
C LYS A 88 7.85 10.59 1.23
N SER A 89 8.07 10.90 -0.05
CA SER A 89 7.96 12.26 -0.56
C SER A 89 6.54 12.81 -0.45
N ALA A 90 5.53 12.01 -0.79
CA ALA A 90 4.13 12.41 -0.67
C ALA A 90 3.72 12.65 0.80
N LEU A 91 4.18 11.80 1.73
CA LEU A 91 3.94 11.99 3.16
C LEU A 91 4.67 13.23 3.70
N ALA A 92 5.90 13.48 3.26
CA ALA A 92 6.67 14.65 3.67
C ALA A 92 6.10 15.97 3.14
N ALA A 93 5.40 15.94 2.01
CA ALA A 93 4.71 17.11 1.46
C ALA A 93 3.43 17.49 2.22
N GLN A 94 2.92 16.62 3.11
CA GLN A 94 1.76 16.94 3.92
C GLN A 94 2.16 17.79 5.13
N ALA A 95 1.40 18.85 5.39
CA ALA A 95 1.58 19.73 6.55
C ALA A 95 1.18 19.08 7.89
N ASN A 96 0.87 17.78 7.92
CA ASN A 96 0.35 17.09 9.09
C ASN A 96 1.47 16.36 9.86
N PRO A 97 1.73 16.69 11.15
CA PRO A 97 2.71 16.00 11.97
C PRO A 97 2.35 14.52 12.24
N GLU A 98 1.06 14.15 12.19
CA GLU A 98 0.59 12.77 12.35
C GLU A 98 0.38 12.07 11.00
N TRP A 99 1.47 11.88 10.25
CA TRP A 99 1.48 11.22 8.93
C TRP A 99 0.77 9.85 8.89
N LYS A 100 0.69 9.15 10.04
CA LYS A 100 -0.02 7.86 10.17
C LYS A 100 -1.51 7.97 9.85
N ASN A 101 -2.15 9.09 10.17
CA ASN A 101 -3.58 9.32 9.90
C ASN A 101 -3.85 9.53 8.41
N SER A 102 -2.82 9.94 7.65
CA SER A 102 -2.90 10.16 6.22
C SER A 102 -2.57 8.91 5.40
N LEU A 103 -1.99 7.87 6.01
CA LEU A 103 -1.65 6.62 5.33
C LEU A 103 -2.81 5.92 4.60
N PRO A 104 -4.08 6.02 5.03
CA PRO A 104 -5.19 5.44 4.26
C PRO A 104 -5.42 6.14 2.91
N LEU A 105 -5.15 7.45 2.82
CA LEU A 105 -5.50 8.29 1.67
C LEU A 105 -4.32 8.54 0.73
N VAL A 106 -3.09 8.67 1.24
CA VAL A 106 -1.92 8.94 0.39
C VAL A 106 -1.67 7.86 -0.68
N PRO A 107 -1.78 6.55 -0.39
CA PRO A 107 -1.67 5.51 -1.39
C PRO A 107 -2.81 5.54 -2.42
N LEU A 108 -3.97 6.12 -2.11
CA LEU A 108 -5.08 6.28 -3.05
C LEU A 108 -4.68 7.18 -4.22
N GLY A 109 -3.99 8.29 -3.96
CA GLY A 109 -3.43 9.13 -5.02
C GLY A 109 -2.47 8.35 -5.93
N CYS A 110 -1.65 7.47 -5.36
CA CYS A 110 -0.74 6.63 -6.13
C CYS A 110 -1.46 5.54 -6.95
N ARG A 111 -2.64 5.10 -6.53
CA ARG A 111 -3.48 4.14 -7.24
C ARG A 111 -4.22 4.77 -8.42
N LEU A 112 -4.50 6.07 -8.34
CA LEU A 112 -5.19 6.85 -9.36
C LEU A 112 -4.26 7.61 -10.30
N ALA A 113 -2.97 7.69 -9.97
CA ALA A 113 -1.98 8.30 -10.85
C ALA A 113 -1.81 7.47 -12.14
N PHE A 114 -1.90 8.16 -13.28
CA PHE A 114 -1.68 7.56 -14.60
C PHE A 114 -0.23 7.07 -14.73
N LYS A 115 -0.07 5.83 -15.18
CA LYS A 115 1.24 5.23 -15.41
C LYS A 115 1.47 5.08 -16.91
N VAL A 116 2.41 5.85 -17.44
CA VAL A 116 2.73 5.88 -18.88
C VAL A 116 3.18 4.51 -19.39
N ASP A 117 3.92 3.73 -18.58
CA ASP A 117 4.32 2.37 -18.96
C ASP A 117 3.14 1.39 -19.08
N LEU A 118 2.05 1.64 -18.33
CA LEU A 118 0.84 0.84 -18.38
C LEU A 118 -0.21 1.38 -19.36
N GLN A 119 -0.07 2.64 -19.80
CA GLN A 119 -1.14 3.39 -20.48
C GLN A 119 -2.47 3.35 -19.70
N SER A 120 -2.41 3.25 -18.37
CA SER A 120 -3.58 3.11 -17.49
C SER A 120 -3.22 3.48 -16.05
N THR A 121 -4.22 3.63 -15.20
CA THR A 121 -4.04 3.73 -13.74
C THR A 121 -4.09 2.36 -13.08
N PRO A 122 -3.35 2.14 -11.96
CA PRO A 122 -3.49 0.91 -11.17
C PRO A 122 -4.93 0.62 -10.75
N ALA A 123 -5.72 1.66 -10.46
CA ALA A 123 -7.12 1.53 -10.08
C ALA A 123 -8.01 1.02 -11.22
N GLU A 124 -7.84 1.53 -12.43
CA GLU A 124 -8.58 1.05 -13.60
C GLU A 124 -8.23 -0.41 -13.91
N LEU A 125 -6.94 -0.78 -13.83
CA LEU A 125 -6.53 -2.18 -14.06
C LEU A 125 -7.08 -3.13 -13.00
N ASN A 126 -7.20 -2.69 -11.74
CA ASN A 126 -7.65 -3.56 -10.65
C ASN A 126 -9.19 -3.65 -10.55
N PHE A 127 -9.92 -2.57 -10.82
CA PHE A 127 -11.37 -2.52 -10.68
C PHE A 127 -12.14 -2.52 -12.01
N VAL A 128 -11.43 -2.42 -13.13
CA VAL A 128 -12.01 -2.30 -14.49
C VAL A 128 -12.94 -1.09 -14.61
N ARG A 129 -12.71 -0.07 -13.78
CA ARG A 129 -13.46 1.19 -13.76
C ARG A 129 -12.63 2.30 -13.10
N PRO A 130 -12.85 3.58 -13.46
CA PRO A 130 -12.27 4.69 -12.72
C PRO A 130 -12.85 4.75 -11.30
N LEU A 131 -12.00 5.04 -10.31
CA LEU A 131 -12.46 5.35 -8.95
C LEU A 131 -12.69 6.85 -8.84
N ARG A 132 -13.72 7.23 -8.08
CA ARG A 132 -13.95 8.63 -7.71
C ARG A 132 -13.01 9.02 -6.58
N LEU A 133 -12.50 10.24 -6.65
CA LEU A 133 -11.65 10.79 -5.60
C LEU A 133 -12.50 11.24 -4.41
N PRO A 134 -12.00 11.13 -3.17
CA PRO A 134 -12.69 11.64 -2.00
C PRO A 134 -13.01 13.15 -2.10
N GLY A 135 -12.13 13.94 -2.74
CA GLY A 135 -12.38 15.36 -3.01
C GLY A 135 -13.52 15.63 -3.99
N GLU A 136 -13.89 14.66 -4.83
CA GLU A 136 -15.10 14.73 -5.68
C GLU A 136 -16.37 14.39 -4.89
N MET A 137 -16.24 13.72 -3.74
CA MET A 137 -17.37 13.39 -2.85
C MET A 137 -17.67 14.54 -1.87
N VAL A 138 -16.66 15.30 -1.49
CA VAL A 138 -16.80 16.45 -0.58
C VAL A 138 -17.14 17.69 -1.39
N ALA A 139 -18.38 18.18 -1.28
CA ALA A 139 -18.75 19.47 -1.85
C ALA A 139 -17.78 20.58 -1.37
N LEU A 140 -17.38 21.49 -2.26
CA LEU A 140 -16.42 22.58 -2.02
C LEU A 140 -16.80 23.60 -0.93
N ALA A 141 -17.91 23.39 -0.20
CA ALA A 141 -18.34 24.32 0.84
C ALA A 141 -17.35 24.32 2.02
N PRO A 142 -16.71 25.45 2.37
CA PRO A 142 -15.82 25.51 3.52
C PRO A 142 -16.60 25.19 4.81
N PRO A 143 -16.13 24.28 5.68
CA PRO A 143 -16.74 24.12 6.99
C PRO A 143 -16.43 25.37 7.79
N THR A 144 -17.48 26.10 8.17
CA THR A 144 -17.37 27.35 8.92
C THR A 144 -16.84 27.13 10.34
N ASP A 145 -16.88 25.89 10.85
CA ASP A 145 -16.33 25.48 12.15
C ASP A 145 -15.60 24.13 12.02
N PHE A 146 -14.27 24.16 11.87
CA PHE A 146 -13.45 22.94 11.85
C PHE A 146 -13.14 22.48 13.28
N ASN A 147 -13.82 21.42 13.74
CA ASN A 147 -13.60 20.83 15.06
C ASN A 147 -12.60 19.66 14.99
N TYR A 148 -11.43 19.80 15.62
CA TYR A 148 -10.41 18.74 15.71
C TYR A 148 -10.88 17.49 16.49
N GLY A 149 -11.89 17.59 17.34
CA GLY A 149 -12.49 16.47 18.07
C GLY A 149 -13.42 15.59 17.21
N ASP A 150 -13.93 16.11 16.09
CA ASP A 150 -14.84 15.38 15.22
C ASP A 150 -14.07 14.54 14.18
N TYR A 151 -14.35 13.23 14.16
CA TYR A 151 -13.78 12.30 13.20
C TYR A 151 -14.19 12.63 11.77
N VAL A 152 -15.45 13.03 11.53
CA VAL A 152 -15.95 13.33 10.19
C VAL A 152 -15.31 14.61 9.68
N ALA A 153 -15.26 15.68 10.48
CA ALA A 153 -14.53 16.89 10.13
C ALA A 153 -13.07 16.59 9.74
N ARG A 154 -12.32 15.87 10.60
CA ARG A 154 -10.94 15.44 10.29
C ARG A 154 -10.83 14.66 8.98
N LEU A 155 -11.70 13.67 8.77
CA LEU A 155 -11.71 12.87 7.55
C LEU A 155 -11.98 13.75 6.32
N VAL A 156 -12.97 14.65 6.39
CA VAL A 156 -13.32 15.59 5.32
C VAL A 156 -12.16 16.54 4.98
N HIS A 157 -11.43 17.03 5.98
CA HIS A 157 -10.25 17.86 5.76
C HIS A 157 -9.11 17.08 5.10
N HIS A 158 -8.88 15.82 5.48
CA HIS A 158 -7.88 14.97 4.83
C HIS A 158 -8.28 14.51 3.41
N MET A 159 -9.58 14.55 3.08
CA MET A 159 -10.12 14.20 1.77
C MET A 159 -10.10 15.36 0.76
N ARG A 160 -9.82 16.60 1.21
CA ARG A 160 -9.64 17.79 0.36
C ARG A 160 -8.19 17.94 -0.10
#